data_AF-A0A0B3AGI0-F1
#
_entry.id   AF-A0A0B3AGI0-F1
#
_cell.length_a   1.000
_cell.length_b   1.000
_cell.length_c   1.000
_cell.angle_alpha   90.00
_cell.angle_beta   90.00
_cell.angle_gamma   90.00
#
_symmetry.space_group_name_H-M   'P 1'
#
loop_
_entity.id
_entity.type
_entity.pdbx_description
1 polymer ?
#
loop_
_entity_poly.entity_id
_entity_poly.type
_entity_poly.pdbx_seq_one_letter_code
_entity_poly.pdbx_strand_id
1 'polypeptide(L)' 'MAADSVLWEVTIMELKNGTGKKYKVTRRLPEMSVAETGFFASKESALKQFKEWLN' A
#
# COMPACT_ATOMS: atom_id res chain seq x y z
N MET A 1 -10.51 -14.04 25.03
CA MET A 1 -9.80 -14.14 23.74
C MET A 1 -9.63 -12.73 23.23
N ALA A 2 -8.43 -12.15 23.38
CA ALA A 2 -8.17 -10.82 22.84
C ALA A 2 -8.22 -10.93 21.31
N ALA A 3 -9.08 -10.16 20.66
CA ALA A 3 -8.97 -9.92 19.24
C ALA A 3 -7.68 -9.10 19.06
N ASP A 4 -6.59 -9.79 18.76
CA ASP A 4 -5.35 -9.18 18.34
C ASP A 4 -5.63 -8.51 16.99
N SER A 5 -5.92 -7.21 17.04
CA SER A 5 -6.19 -6.41 15.85
C SER A 5 -4.87 -6.28 15.09
N VAL A 6 -4.64 -7.19 14.14
CA VAL A 6 -3.49 -7.17 13.24
C VAL A 6 -3.37 -5.79 12.58
N LEU A 7 -2.41 -4.98 13.03
CA LEU A 7 -2.22 -3.61 12.55
C LEU A 7 -1.42 -3.61 11.24
N TRP A 8 -2.14 -3.61 10.12
CA TRP A 8 -1.54 -3.38 8.82
C TRP A 8 -1.16 -1.91 8.63
N GLU A 9 0.12 -1.66 8.32
CA GLU A 9 0.60 -0.33 7.92
C GLU A 9 0.54 -0.23 6.40
N VAL A 10 -0.24 0.73 5.87
CA VAL A 10 -0.34 0.97 4.42
C VAL A 10 0.31 2.29 4.05
N THR A 11 1.10 2.30 2.99
CA THR A 11 1.83 3.47 2.47
C THR A 11 1.61 3.62 0.97
N ILE A 12 1.58 4.86 0.48
CA ILE A 12 1.51 5.19 -0.95
C ILE A 12 2.62 6.18 -1.30
N MET A 13 3.33 5.93 -2.40
CA MET A 13 4.45 6.73 -2.87
C MET A 13 4.28 7.05 -4.36
N GLU A 14 4.54 8.30 -4.76
CA GLU A 14 4.66 8.67 -6.17
C GLU A 14 6.10 8.44 -6.65
N LEU A 15 6.25 7.62 -7.68
CA LEU A 15 7.50 7.36 -8.37
C LEU A 15 7.52 8.19 -9.66
N LYS A 16 8.42 9.17 -9.72
CA LYS A 16 8.71 9.91 -10.95
C LYS A 16 9.85 9.20 -11.66
N ASN A 17 9.53 8.50 -12.76
CA ASN A 17 10.55 8.03 -13.69
C ASN A 17 10.52 8.94 -14.94
N GLY A 18 11.65 9.03 -15.65
CA GLY A 18 11.76 9.86 -16.86
C GLY A 18 10.76 9.53 -17.97
N THR A 19 10.03 8.43 -17.85
CA THR A 19 9.01 7.93 -18.79
C THR A 19 7.56 8.14 -18.30
N GLY A 20 7.34 8.69 -17.10
CA GLY A 20 6.01 8.95 -16.55
C GLY A 20 5.91 8.85 -15.02
N LYS A 21 4.73 9.20 -14.49
CA LYS A 21 4.39 9.01 -13.08
C LYS A 21 3.86 7.59 -12.86
N LYS A 22 4.38 6.92 -11.84
CA LYS A 22 3.84 5.67 -11.31
C LYS A 22 3.57 5.84 -9.83
N TYR A 23 2.70 5.01 -9.28
CA TYR A 23 2.36 5.02 -7.87
C TYR A 23 2.63 3.65 -7.29
N LYS A 24 3.33 3.61 -6.17
CA LYS A 24 3.63 2.38 -5.43
C LYS A 24 2.80 2.40 -4.15
N VAL A 25 2.00 1.36 -3.93
CA VAL A 25 1.27 1.14 -2.68
C VAL A 25 1.89 -0.05 -1.98
N THR A 26 2.25 0.08 -0.71
CA THR A 26 2.84 -1.00 0.08
C THR A 26 2.07 -1.16 1.37
N ARG A 27 1.55 -2.35 1.65
CA ARG A 27 1.06 -2.71 2.98
C ARG A 27 2.05 -3.66 3.66
N ARG A 28 2.29 -3.46 4.93
CA ARG A 28 3.18 -4.32 5.72
C ARG A 28 2.55 -4.65 7.06
N LEU A 29 2.88 -5.83 7.54
CA LEU A 29 2.60 -6.27 8.89
C LEU A 29 3.95 -6.47 9.59
N PRO A 30 4.43 -5.47 10.34
CA PRO A 30 5.78 -5.47 10.90
C PRO A 30 6.00 -6.64 11.86
N GLU A 31 4.97 -7.01 12.64
CA GLU A 31 5.03 -8.10 13.62
C GLU A 31 5.26 -9.47 12.97
N MET A 32 4.78 -9.66 11.74
CA MET A 32 4.98 -10.91 10.98
C MET A 32 6.05 -10.80 9.90
N SER A 33 6.72 -9.64 9.78
CA SER A 33 7.69 -9.36 8.71
C SER A 33 7.12 -9.60 7.29
N VAL A 34 5.82 -9.39 7.11
CA VAL A 34 5.13 -9.56 5.81
C VAL A 34 4.99 -8.20 5.14
N ALA A 35 5.25 -8.13 3.84
CA ALA A 35 5.01 -6.93 3.04
C ALA A 35 4.47 -7.28 1.66
N GLU A 36 3.46 -6.54 1.22
CA GLU A 36 2.85 -6.63 -0.10
C GLU A 36 2.94 -5.28 -0.81
N THR A 37 3.35 -5.31 -2.08
CA THR A 37 3.59 -4.11 -2.89
C THR A 37 2.81 -4.19 -4.20
N GLY A 38 2.04 -3.14 -4.51
CA GLY A 38 1.39 -2.92 -5.79
C GLY A 38 1.94 -1.70 -6.52
N PHE A 39 1.99 -1.77 -7.86
CA PHE A 39 2.38 -0.65 -8.72
C PHE A 39 1.23 -0.27 -9.65
N PHE A 40 1.00 1.04 -9.78
CA PHE A 40 -0.13 1.59 -10.52
C PHE A 40 0.34 2.70 -11.46
N ALA A 41 -0.28 2.80 -12.63
CA ALA A 41 0.01 3.87 -13.59
C ALA A 41 -0.64 5.22 -13.19
N SER A 42 -1.73 5.17 -12.42
CA SER A 42 -2.54 6.35 -12.08
C SER A 42 -2.75 6.49 -10.57
N LYS A 43 -2.82 7.74 -10.09
CA LYS A 43 -3.03 8.06 -8.67
C LYS A 43 -4.36 7.51 -8.16
N GLU A 44 -5.40 7.56 -8.99
CA GLU A 44 -6.75 7.14 -8.64
C GLU A 44 -6.81 5.64 -8.32
N SER A 45 -6.20 4.80 -9.16
CA SER A 45 -6.11 3.35 -8.92
C SER A 45 -5.29 3.01 -7.66
N ALA A 46 -4.19 3.75 -7.43
CA ALA A 46 -3.38 3.57 -6.23
C ALA A 46 -4.14 3.98 -4.95
N LEU A 47 -4.89 5.08 -4.99
CA LEU A 47 -5.73 5.50 -3.87
C LEU A 47 -6.89 4.54 -3.61
N LYS A 48 -7.47 3.95 -4.66
CA LYS A 48 -8.47 2.90 -4.51
C LYS A 48 -7.90 1.71 -3.74
N GLN A 49 -6.75 1.17 -4.17
CA GLN A 49 -6.10 0.06 -3.48
C GLN A 49 -5.73 0.41 -2.03
N PHE A 50 -5.20 1.62 -1.81
CA PHE A 50 -4.85 2.11 -0.48
C PHE A 50 -6.05 2.12 0.47
N LYS A 51 -7.21 2.62 0.00
CA LYS A 51 -8.44 2.63 0.78
C LYS A 51 -9.00 1.22 1.01
N GLU A 52 -8.93 0.35 -0.01
CA GLU A 52 -9.35 -1.05 0.12
C GLU A 52 -8.52 -1.83 1.15
N TRP A 53 -7.26 -1.46 1.36
CA TRP A 53 -6.40 -2.08 2.38
C TRP A 53 -6.49 -1.45 3.77
N LEU A 54 -7.07 -0.25 3.88
CA LEU A 54 -7.30 0.43 5.16
C LEU A 54 -8.64 0.07 5.82
N ASN A 55 -9.56 -0.53 5.05
CA ASN A 55 -10.94 -0.82 5.46
C ASN A 55 -11.11 -2.29 5.84
#